data_AF-A0A1I0BP30-F1
#
_entry.id   AF-A0A1I0BP30-F1
#
_cell.length_a   1.000
_cell.length_b   1.000
_cell.length_c   1.000
_cell.angle_alpha   90.00
_cell.angle_beta   90.00
_cell.angle_gamma   90.00
#
_symmetry.space_group_name_H-M   'P 1'
#
loop_
_entity.id
_entity.type
_entity.pdbx_description
1 polymer ?
#
loop_
_entity_poly.entity_id
_entity_poly.type
_entity_poly.pdbx_seq_one_letter_code
_entity_poly.pdbx_strand_id
1 'polypeptide(L)'
;MNYKYISCLILISSILISGCVTLTYDTKVDRNGGIVEHTMVIETSSYVYALMNEETQIRDIVVSEGGEYSEVWDGDNVQMIISGLIPPNIYTETDGDHLIYRHTITDNFTTDYSEYGAAAIDVHYYLEMPGEIVESNANVVDGNKAEWHMVGSTQPEDIYARCELPLIPGFEILSSILAILAIAFFFRKE
;
A
#
# COMPACT_ATOMS: atom_id res chain seq x y z
N MET A 1 -31.01 -19.36 -33.87
CA MET A 1 -30.49 -18.29 -33.00
C MET A 1 -29.59 -17.41 -33.84
N ASN A 2 -29.99 -16.17 -34.12
CA ASN A 2 -29.32 -15.31 -35.11
C ASN A 2 -27.94 -14.88 -34.57
N TYR A 3 -26.87 -15.23 -35.28
CA TYR A 3 -25.48 -14.93 -34.91
C TYR A 3 -25.24 -13.43 -34.60
N LYS A 4 -26.03 -12.54 -35.21
CA LYS A 4 -26.02 -11.09 -34.93
C LYS A 4 -26.42 -10.74 -33.48
N TYR A 5 -27.38 -11.45 -32.88
CA TYR A 5 -27.77 -11.22 -31.49
C TYR A 5 -26.76 -11.84 -30.52
N ILE A 6 -26.15 -12.96 -30.90
CA ILE A 6 -25.07 -13.58 -30.11
C ILE A 6 -23.85 -12.65 -30.08
N SER A 7 -23.47 -12.03 -31.21
CA SER A 7 -22.38 -11.05 -31.24
C SER A 7 -22.68 -9.79 -30.43
N CYS A 8 -23.91 -9.25 -30.48
CA CYS A 8 -24.32 -8.13 -29.61
C CYS A 8 -24.28 -8.50 -28.14
N LEU A 9 -24.76 -9.70 -27.78
CA LEU A 9 -24.78 -10.16 -26.39
C LEU A 9 -23.37 -10.43 -25.87
N ILE A 10 -22.48 -10.97 -26.69
CA ILE A 10 -21.06 -11.14 -26.38
C ILE A 10 -20.38 -9.76 -26.20
N LEU A 11 -20.69 -8.78 -27.07
CA LEU A 11 -20.14 -7.43 -26.95
C LEU A 11 -20.61 -6.72 -25.68
N ILE A 12 -21.92 -6.79 -25.39
CA ILE A 12 -22.51 -6.23 -24.18
C ILE A 12 -21.96 -6.95 -22.94
N SER A 13 -21.86 -8.28 -22.96
CA SER A 13 -21.20 -9.03 -21.88
C SER A 13 -19.72 -8.68 -21.76
N SER A 14 -18.97 -8.47 -22.84
CA SER A 14 -17.55 -8.09 -22.76
C SER A 14 -17.34 -6.68 -22.22
N ILE A 15 -18.27 -5.74 -22.48
CA ILE A 15 -18.27 -4.39 -21.90
C ILE A 15 -18.66 -4.44 -20.41
N LEU A 16 -19.50 -5.39 -20.01
CA LEU A 16 -19.83 -5.61 -18.60
C LEU A 16 -18.72 -6.34 -17.82
N ILE A 17 -17.84 -7.06 -18.52
CA ILE A 17 -16.69 -7.76 -17.91
C ILE A 17 -15.47 -6.82 -17.72
N SER A 18 -15.45 -5.63 -18.33
CA SER A 18 -14.38 -4.63 -18.11
C SER A 18 -14.57 -3.75 -16.87
N GLY A 19 -15.56 -4.04 -16.03
CA GLY A 19 -15.86 -3.30 -14.81
C GLY A 19 -15.00 -3.65 -13.59
N CYS A 20 -13.84 -4.27 -13.78
CA CYS A 20 -12.93 -4.55 -12.67
C CYS A 20 -12.43 -3.24 -12.06
N VAL A 21 -12.40 -3.18 -10.74
CA VAL A 21 -11.79 -2.08 -10.00
C VAL A 21 -10.41 -2.55 -9.56
N THR A 22 -9.37 -1.79 -9.87
CA THR A 22 -8.04 -2.07 -9.37
C THR A 22 -7.70 -1.05 -8.29
N LEU A 23 -7.39 -1.53 -7.09
CA LEU A 23 -6.93 -0.74 -5.97
C LEU A 23 -5.43 -0.93 -5.83
N THR A 24 -4.66 0.14 -5.93
CA THR A 24 -3.22 0.14 -5.66
C THR A 24 -2.92 0.97 -4.43
N TYR A 25 -2.24 0.39 -3.46
CA TYR A 25 -1.73 1.07 -2.28
C TYR A 25 -0.22 1.18 -2.38
N ASP A 26 0.31 2.39 -2.21
CA ASP A 26 1.74 2.64 -2.05
C ASP A 26 1.98 3.23 -0.67
N THR A 27 2.73 2.50 0.17
CA THR A 27 3.00 2.89 1.56
C THR A 27 4.48 2.94 1.83
N LYS A 28 4.93 4.04 2.44
CA LYS A 28 6.31 4.20 2.91
C LYS A 28 6.36 4.46 4.40
N VAL A 29 7.22 3.71 5.07
CA VAL A 29 7.45 3.80 6.51
C VAL A 29 8.84 4.36 6.77
N ASP A 30 8.94 5.33 7.68
CA ASP A 30 10.21 5.86 8.13
C ASP A 30 10.86 5.00 9.22
N ARG A 31 12.09 5.36 9.57
CA ARG A 31 12.88 4.67 10.58
C ARG A 31 12.24 4.65 11.98
N ASN A 32 11.39 5.61 12.29
CA ASN A 32 10.73 5.74 13.59
C ASN A 32 9.39 5.00 13.63
N GLY A 33 8.99 4.33 12.54
CA GLY A 33 7.66 3.74 12.38
C GLY A 33 6.59 4.73 11.91
N GLY A 34 6.95 5.97 11.59
CA GLY A 34 6.02 6.92 11.00
C GLY A 34 5.67 6.52 9.57
N ILE A 35 4.37 6.48 9.24
CA ILE A 35 3.92 6.35 7.85
C ILE A 35 4.07 7.73 7.21
N VAL A 36 5.06 7.87 6.33
CA VAL A 36 5.40 9.16 5.69
C VAL A 36 4.72 9.33 4.34
N GLU A 37 4.32 8.23 3.73
CA GLU A 37 3.57 8.22 2.48
C GLU A 37 2.55 7.10 2.54
N HIS A 38 1.31 7.43 2.17
CA HIS A 38 0.25 6.46 1.93
C HIS A 38 -0.62 7.01 0.81
N THR A 39 -0.50 6.38 -0.35
CA THR A 39 -1.23 6.75 -1.56
C THR A 39 -2.10 5.59 -1.99
N MET A 40 -3.38 5.85 -2.21
CA MET A 40 -4.33 4.91 -2.79
C MET A 40 -4.68 5.37 -4.20
N VAL A 41 -4.55 4.48 -5.17
CA VAL A 41 -4.97 4.69 -6.55
C VAL A 41 -6.09 3.71 -6.87
N ILE A 42 -7.23 4.25 -7.28
CA ILE A 42 -8.38 3.47 -7.73
C ILE A 42 -8.47 3.61 -9.25
N GLU A 43 -8.25 2.52 -9.96
CA GLU A 43 -8.40 2.47 -11.41
C GLU A 43 -9.72 1.79 -11.78
N THR A 44 -10.48 2.43 -12.65
CA THR A 44 -11.78 1.91 -13.07
C THR A 44 -12.24 2.51 -14.40
N SER A 45 -13.36 2.03 -14.94
CA SER A 45 -13.98 2.61 -16.14
C SER A 45 -14.77 3.88 -15.81
N SER A 46 -14.97 4.75 -16.80
CA SER A 46 -15.76 5.99 -16.63
C SER A 46 -17.19 5.74 -16.16
N TYR A 47 -17.78 4.61 -16.57
CA TYR A 47 -19.10 4.19 -16.12
C TYR A 47 -19.14 3.81 -14.63
N VAL A 48 -18.20 2.99 -14.18
CA VAL A 48 -18.12 2.57 -12.76
C VAL A 48 -17.76 3.76 -11.88
N TYR A 49 -16.84 4.62 -12.32
CA TYR A 49 -16.55 5.88 -11.65
C TYR A 49 -17.80 6.74 -11.45
N ALA A 50 -18.61 6.92 -12.50
CA ALA A 50 -19.81 7.74 -12.41
C ALA A 50 -20.80 7.19 -11.37
N LEU A 51 -21.00 5.87 -11.34
CA LEU A 51 -21.82 5.20 -10.34
C LEU A 51 -21.27 5.36 -8.91
N MET A 52 -19.96 5.15 -8.73
CA MET A 52 -19.31 5.31 -7.42
C MET A 52 -19.43 6.75 -6.93
N ASN A 53 -19.09 7.73 -7.78
CA ASN A 53 -19.02 9.13 -7.40
C ASN A 53 -20.41 9.75 -7.15
N GLU A 54 -21.47 9.27 -7.82
CA GLU A 54 -22.85 9.69 -7.55
C GLU A 54 -23.29 9.37 -6.12
N GLU A 55 -22.91 8.18 -5.62
CA GLU A 55 -23.28 7.71 -4.27
C GLU A 55 -22.37 8.25 -3.17
N THR A 56 -21.07 8.34 -3.43
CA THR A 56 -20.06 8.54 -2.37
C THR A 56 -19.49 9.96 -2.33
N GLN A 57 -19.48 10.69 -3.44
CA GLN A 57 -18.79 12.00 -3.54
C GLN A 57 -17.36 11.94 -2.98
N ILE A 58 -16.56 10.93 -3.40
CA ILE A 58 -15.23 10.60 -2.84
C ILE A 58 -14.36 11.83 -2.63
N ARG A 59 -14.31 12.74 -3.61
CA ARG A 59 -13.52 13.97 -3.53
C ARG A 59 -13.86 14.80 -2.30
N ASP A 60 -15.15 15.00 -2.03
CA ASP A 60 -15.59 15.86 -0.93
C ASP A 60 -15.29 15.19 0.42
N ILE A 61 -15.44 13.87 0.52
CA ILE A 61 -15.04 13.09 1.71
C ILE A 61 -13.54 13.24 1.96
N VAL A 62 -12.70 12.92 0.97
CA VAL A 62 -11.24 12.95 1.10
C VAL A 62 -10.75 14.34 1.53
N VAL A 63 -11.24 15.40 0.89
CA VAL A 63 -10.84 16.78 1.21
C VAL A 63 -11.35 17.17 2.61
N SER A 64 -12.53 16.71 3.03
CA SER A 64 -13.07 17.01 4.37
C SER A 64 -12.26 16.37 5.50
N GLU A 65 -11.63 15.24 5.24
CA GLU A 65 -10.75 14.53 6.18
C GLU A 65 -9.29 15.06 6.15
N GLY A 66 -9.01 16.04 5.30
CA GLY A 66 -7.69 16.66 5.16
C GLY A 66 -6.75 15.94 4.19
N GLY A 67 -7.28 15.03 3.38
CA GLY A 67 -6.54 14.37 2.31
C GLY A 67 -6.47 15.20 1.03
N GLU A 68 -5.68 14.70 0.09
CA GLU A 68 -5.58 15.23 -1.27
C GLU A 68 -6.23 14.24 -2.25
N TYR A 69 -6.92 14.82 -3.24
CA TYR A 69 -7.62 14.06 -4.26
C TYR A 69 -7.31 14.62 -5.64
N SER A 70 -6.95 13.73 -6.58
CA SER A 70 -6.78 14.07 -7.99
C SER A 70 -7.29 12.95 -8.89
N GLU A 71 -7.55 13.30 -10.15
CA GLU A 71 -8.03 12.35 -11.15
C GLU A 71 -7.21 12.46 -12.42
N VAL A 72 -6.93 11.31 -13.03
CA VAL A 72 -6.34 11.21 -14.36
C VAL A 72 -7.29 10.42 -15.24
N TRP A 73 -7.67 11.03 -16.37
CA TRP A 73 -8.58 10.45 -17.34
C TRP A 73 -7.82 10.08 -18.61
N ASP A 74 -7.91 8.82 -19.04
CA ASP A 74 -7.38 8.33 -20.31
C ASP A 74 -8.45 7.53 -21.05
N GLY A 75 -9.22 8.23 -21.89
CA GLY A 75 -10.34 7.64 -22.61
C GLY A 75 -11.45 7.17 -21.65
N ASP A 76 -11.67 5.85 -21.60
CA ASP A 76 -12.63 5.22 -20.68
C ASP A 76 -11.99 4.86 -19.33
N ASN A 77 -10.66 4.95 -19.20
CA ASN A 77 -9.97 4.66 -17.95
C ASN A 77 -9.92 5.90 -17.05
N VAL A 78 -10.27 5.73 -15.78
CA VAL A 78 -10.25 6.76 -14.76
C VAL A 78 -9.40 6.29 -13.60
N GLN A 79 -8.38 7.07 -13.26
CA GLN A 79 -7.57 6.87 -12.07
C GLN A 79 -7.91 7.93 -11.05
N MET A 80 -8.42 7.52 -9.89
CA MET A 80 -8.60 8.38 -8.72
C MET A 80 -7.40 8.20 -7.80
N ILE A 81 -6.69 9.28 -7.49
CA ILE A 81 -5.49 9.26 -6.66
C ILE A 81 -5.80 9.98 -5.36
N ILE A 82 -5.69 9.25 -4.25
CA ILE A 82 -5.97 9.72 -2.88
C ILE A 82 -4.67 9.64 -2.09
N SER A 83 -4.27 10.75 -1.46
CA SER A 83 -3.06 10.82 -0.63
C SER A 83 -3.30 11.64 0.63
N GLY A 84 -2.36 11.55 1.58
CA GLY A 84 -2.40 12.34 2.82
C GLY A 84 -3.38 11.82 3.88
N LEU A 85 -4.07 10.71 3.63
CA LEU A 85 -4.90 10.00 4.60
C LEU A 85 -4.19 8.71 5.03
N ILE A 86 -4.16 8.45 6.33
CA ILE A 86 -3.60 7.22 6.90
C ILE A 86 -4.75 6.46 7.57
N PRO A 87 -5.14 5.28 7.04
CA PRO A 87 -6.17 4.46 7.65
C PRO A 87 -5.83 4.05 9.10
N PRO A 88 -6.82 4.03 10.02
CA PRO A 88 -6.58 3.78 11.45
C PRO A 88 -6.17 2.32 11.78
N ASN A 89 -6.34 1.42 10.83
CA ASN A 89 -6.00 0.00 10.88
C ASN A 89 -4.57 -0.30 10.40
N ILE A 90 -3.79 0.73 10.05
CA ILE A 90 -2.34 0.62 9.81
C ILE A 90 -1.59 1.00 11.07
N TYR A 91 -0.63 0.17 11.46
CA TYR A 91 0.24 0.46 12.59
C TYR A 91 1.62 -0.17 12.42
N THR A 92 2.58 0.40 13.15
CA THR A 92 3.95 -0.10 13.24
C THR A 92 4.34 -0.36 14.68
N GLU A 93 5.17 -1.36 14.91
CA GLU A 93 5.71 -1.69 16.22
C GLU A 93 7.22 -1.88 16.13
N THR A 94 7.96 -1.42 17.14
CA THR A 94 9.40 -1.70 17.25
C THR A 94 9.60 -2.88 18.19
N ASP A 95 10.27 -3.93 17.69
CA ASP A 95 10.66 -5.11 18.47
C ASP A 95 12.19 -5.25 18.42
N GLY A 96 12.85 -4.76 19.47
CA GLY A 96 14.32 -4.74 19.55
C GLY A 96 14.95 -3.85 18.48
N ASP A 97 15.72 -4.45 17.60
CA ASP A 97 16.38 -3.84 16.43
C ASP A 97 15.55 -3.96 15.15
N HIS A 98 14.29 -4.41 15.24
CA HIS A 98 13.40 -4.56 14.10
C HIS A 98 12.23 -3.60 14.16
N LEU A 99 11.75 -3.21 12.98
CA LEU A 99 10.49 -2.52 12.80
C LEU A 99 9.50 -3.47 12.13
N ILE A 100 8.30 -3.56 12.69
CA ILE A 100 7.20 -4.39 12.22
C ILE A 100 6.13 -3.46 11.66
N TYR A 101 5.64 -3.76 10.47
CA TYR A 101 4.53 -3.11 9.81
C TYR A 101 3.33 -4.05 9.72
N ARG A 102 2.13 -3.54 10.04
CA ARG A 102 0.88 -4.28 9.93
C ARG A 102 -0.26 -3.42 9.38
N HIS A 103 -1.07 -4.01 8.52
CA HIS A 103 -2.33 -3.44 8.06
C HIS A 103 -3.40 -4.53 7.95
N THR A 104 -4.49 -4.40 8.70
CA THR A 104 -5.63 -5.32 8.67
C THR A 104 -6.64 -4.87 7.62
N ILE A 105 -6.76 -5.58 6.49
CA ILE A 105 -7.62 -5.15 5.37
C ILE A 105 -9.13 -5.33 5.66
N THR A 106 -9.47 -6.08 6.70
CA THR A 106 -10.80 -6.68 6.93
C THR A 106 -11.97 -5.71 7.16
N ASP A 107 -11.77 -4.40 7.29
CA ASP A 107 -12.78 -3.57 7.97
C ASP A 107 -13.68 -2.64 7.13
N ASN A 108 -13.53 -2.44 5.81
CA ASN A 108 -14.48 -1.52 5.12
C ASN A 108 -14.85 -1.79 3.65
N PHE A 109 -14.03 -2.48 2.84
CA PHE A 109 -14.35 -2.64 1.41
C PHE A 109 -15.06 -3.97 1.06
N THR A 110 -14.91 -5.00 1.89
CA THR A 110 -15.29 -6.38 1.54
C THR A 110 -16.57 -6.87 2.22
N THR A 111 -17.04 -6.21 3.28
CA THR A 111 -18.16 -6.70 4.10
C THR A 111 -19.54 -6.42 3.49
N ASP A 112 -19.68 -5.41 2.62
CA ASP A 112 -20.97 -5.01 2.03
C ASP A 112 -21.11 -5.35 0.54
N TYR A 113 -20.01 -5.74 -0.14
CA TYR A 113 -20.08 -6.29 -1.48
C TYR A 113 -20.35 -7.79 -1.39
N SER A 114 -21.39 -8.28 -2.09
CA SER A 114 -21.63 -9.71 -2.26
C SER A 114 -20.35 -10.46 -2.64
N GLU A 115 -20.22 -11.74 -2.30
CA GLU A 115 -19.07 -12.61 -2.65
C GLU A 115 -18.63 -12.49 -4.14
N TYR A 116 -19.58 -12.14 -5.03
CA TYR A 116 -19.34 -11.89 -6.46
C TYR A 116 -18.77 -10.50 -6.78
N GLY A 117 -19.02 -9.49 -5.96
CA GLY A 117 -18.48 -8.13 -6.11
C GLY A 117 -17.04 -8.00 -5.58
N ALA A 118 -16.71 -8.69 -4.48
CA ALA A 118 -15.34 -8.76 -3.97
C ALA A 118 -14.39 -9.46 -4.96
N ALA A 119 -14.89 -10.44 -5.73
CA ALA A 119 -14.13 -11.11 -6.77
C ALA A 119 -13.83 -10.24 -8.01
N ALA A 120 -14.45 -9.06 -8.13
CA ALA A 120 -14.24 -8.11 -9.22
C ALA A 120 -13.27 -6.98 -8.86
N ILE A 121 -12.64 -7.04 -7.68
CA ILE A 121 -11.68 -6.06 -7.19
C ILE A 121 -10.31 -6.73 -7.11
N ASP A 122 -9.35 -6.17 -7.86
CA ASP A 122 -7.95 -6.54 -7.74
C ASP A 122 -7.26 -5.54 -6.82
N VAL A 123 -6.48 -6.04 -5.85
CA VAL A 123 -5.75 -5.20 -4.91
C VAL A 123 -4.25 -5.45 -5.03
N HIS A 124 -3.51 -4.39 -5.28
CA HIS A 124 -2.05 -4.36 -5.27
C HIS A 124 -1.57 -3.51 -4.10
N TYR A 125 -0.65 -4.04 -3.31
CA TYR A 125 -0.11 -3.35 -2.15
C TYR A 125 1.41 -3.32 -2.25
N TYR A 126 1.99 -2.13 -2.19
CA TYR A 126 3.42 -1.89 -2.22
C TYR A 126 3.84 -1.24 -0.90
N LEU A 127 4.86 -1.81 -0.27
CA LEU A 127 5.41 -1.32 0.99
C LEU A 127 6.90 -1.06 0.82
N GLU A 128 7.36 0.13 1.19
CA GLU A 128 8.77 0.45 1.37
C GLU A 128 9.07 0.67 2.86
N MET A 129 9.92 -0.20 3.42
CA MET A 129 10.39 -0.13 4.80
C MET A 129 11.74 0.61 4.90
N PRO A 130 12.14 1.12 6.08
CA PRO A 130 13.38 1.87 6.25
C PRO A 130 14.66 1.01 6.17
N GLY A 131 14.54 -0.31 6.19
CA GLY A 131 15.65 -1.26 6.13
C GLY A 131 15.26 -2.57 5.44
N GLU A 132 16.19 -3.52 5.39
CA GLU A 132 16.00 -4.81 4.72
C GLU A 132 14.89 -5.63 5.40
N ILE A 133 13.92 -6.09 4.61
CA ILE A 133 12.81 -6.91 5.08
C ILE A 133 13.31 -8.34 5.26
N VAL A 134 13.22 -8.82 6.50
CA VAL A 134 13.71 -10.15 6.89
C VAL A 134 12.58 -11.17 7.05
N GLU A 135 11.34 -10.70 7.19
CA GLU A 135 10.16 -11.56 7.29
C GLU A 135 8.95 -10.83 6.71
N SER A 136 8.14 -11.50 5.90
CA SER A 136 6.92 -10.93 5.34
C SER A 136 5.98 -12.03 4.83
N ASN A 137 4.67 -11.73 4.77
CA ASN A 137 3.68 -12.53 4.05
C ASN A 137 3.45 -12.06 2.60
N ALA A 138 4.32 -11.20 2.06
CA ALA A 138 4.27 -10.70 0.70
C ALA A 138 4.47 -11.78 -0.37
N ASN A 139 3.94 -11.51 -1.57
CA ASN A 139 4.21 -12.34 -2.75
C ASN A 139 5.64 -12.16 -3.26
N VAL A 140 6.15 -10.92 -3.20
CA VAL A 140 7.49 -10.54 -3.63
C VAL A 140 8.14 -9.69 -2.54
N VAL A 141 9.41 -9.95 -2.24
CA VAL A 141 10.25 -9.13 -1.37
C VAL A 141 11.58 -8.87 -2.08
N ASP A 142 11.98 -7.60 -2.18
CA ASP A 142 13.26 -7.16 -2.74
C ASP A 142 13.88 -6.09 -1.84
N GLY A 143 14.88 -6.50 -1.04
CA GLY A 143 15.56 -5.62 -0.09
C GLY A 143 14.59 -5.02 0.92
N ASN A 144 14.33 -3.72 0.82
CA ASN A 144 13.44 -2.99 1.72
C ASN A 144 12.01 -2.84 1.16
N LYS A 145 11.67 -3.53 0.06
CA LYS A 145 10.37 -3.44 -0.61
C LYS A 145 9.63 -4.76 -0.56
N ALA A 146 8.32 -4.70 -0.37
CA ALA A 146 7.43 -5.86 -0.36
C ALA A 146 6.15 -5.57 -1.17
N GLU A 147 5.67 -6.59 -1.89
CA GLU A 147 4.54 -6.48 -2.81
C GLU A 147 3.52 -7.60 -2.56
N TRP A 148 2.25 -7.22 -2.45
CA TRP A 148 1.11 -8.13 -2.41
C TRP A 148 0.24 -7.92 -3.64
N HIS A 149 -0.07 -9.01 -4.34
CA HIS A 149 -0.98 -9.02 -5.47
C HIS A 149 -2.16 -9.94 -5.13
N MET A 150 -3.27 -9.31 -4.74
CA MET A 150 -4.48 -9.97 -4.31
C MET A 150 -5.51 -9.87 -5.44
N VAL A 151 -5.68 -10.96 -6.18
CA VAL A 151 -6.58 -11.03 -7.33
C VAL A 151 -7.77 -11.93 -6.97
N GLY A 152 -8.99 -11.42 -7.13
CA GLY A 152 -10.20 -12.15 -6.77
C GLY A 152 -10.27 -12.52 -5.27
N SER A 153 -10.49 -13.80 -4.96
CA SER A 153 -10.73 -14.27 -3.58
C SER A 153 -9.48 -14.57 -2.75
N THR A 154 -8.28 -14.36 -3.30
CA THR A 154 -7.02 -14.58 -2.58
C THR A 154 -6.56 -13.28 -1.91
N GLN A 155 -7.19 -12.93 -0.79
CA GLN A 155 -6.78 -11.81 0.04
C GLN A 155 -6.23 -12.37 1.37
N PRO A 156 -4.98 -12.08 1.75
CA PRO A 156 -4.51 -12.35 3.10
C PRO A 156 -5.34 -11.51 4.09
N GLU A 157 -5.56 -12.06 5.29
CA GLU A 157 -6.28 -11.34 6.35
C GLU A 157 -5.54 -10.07 6.79
N ASP A 158 -4.22 -10.05 6.65
CA ASP A 158 -3.33 -8.96 7.00
C ASP A 158 -2.18 -8.75 6.02
N ILE A 159 -1.67 -7.53 5.96
CA ILE A 159 -0.39 -7.18 5.33
C ILE A 159 0.65 -7.11 6.44
N TYR A 160 1.71 -7.92 6.34
CA TYR A 160 2.74 -8.05 7.36
C TYR A 160 4.15 -8.00 6.77
N ALA A 161 4.99 -7.13 7.33
CA ALA A 161 6.42 -7.15 7.06
C ALA A 161 7.23 -6.74 8.31
N ARG A 162 8.42 -7.30 8.44
CA ARG A 162 9.39 -7.00 9.50
C ARG A 162 10.73 -6.72 8.86
N CYS A 163 11.32 -5.56 9.17
CA CYS A 163 12.63 -5.16 8.67
C CYS A 163 13.63 -4.95 9.81
N GLU A 164 14.91 -5.11 9.51
CA GLU A 164 15.99 -4.67 10.39
C GLU A 164 16.09 -3.14 10.32
N LEU A 165 16.22 -2.47 11.47
CA LEU A 165 16.45 -1.03 11.50
C LEU A 165 17.92 -0.75 11.14
N PRO A 166 18.21 0.01 10.06
CA PRO A 166 19.59 0.25 9.66
C PRO A 166 20.34 0.95 10.79
N LEU A 167 21.51 0.47 11.23
CA LEU A 167 22.28 1.14 12.29
C LEU A 167 22.62 2.59 11.87
N ILE A 168 22.50 3.57 12.79
CA ILE A 168 22.77 4.98 12.46
C ILE A 168 24.22 5.10 11.98
N PRO A 169 24.49 5.58 10.75
CA PRO A 169 25.85 5.86 10.32
C PRO A 169 26.43 6.97 11.21
N GLY A 170 27.32 6.61 12.13
CA GLY A 170 27.92 7.53 13.09
C GLY A 170 28.12 6.96 14.49
N PHE A 171 27.37 5.93 14.89
CA PHE A 171 27.56 5.31 16.21
C PHE A 171 28.87 4.49 16.27
N GLU A 172 29.28 3.87 15.16
CA GLU A 172 30.59 3.21 15.04
C GLU A 172 31.76 4.20 15.05
N ILE A 173 31.53 5.41 14.54
CA ILE A 173 32.57 6.46 14.53
C ILE A 173 32.77 6.97 15.95
N LEU A 174 31.70 7.12 16.74
CA LEU A 174 31.79 7.54 18.15
C LEU A 174 32.48 6.48 19.01
N SER A 175 32.18 5.19 18.83
CA SER A 175 32.87 4.12 19.55
C SER A 175 34.35 4.05 19.18
N SER A 176 34.68 4.24 17.89
CA SER A 176 36.06 4.31 17.40
C SER A 176 36.83 5.52 17.95
N ILE A 177 36.20 6.70 17.98
CA ILE A 177 36.80 7.93 18.54
C ILE A 177 37.04 7.77 20.06
N LEU A 178 36.08 7.19 20.79
CA LEU A 178 36.23 6.90 22.22
C LEU A 178 37.36 5.91 22.50
N ALA A 179 37.49 4.86 21.68
CA ALA A 179 38.58 3.89 21.79
C ALA A 179 39.95 4.56 21.54
N ILE A 180 40.07 5.40 20.51
CA ILE A 180 41.30 6.14 20.20
C ILE A 180 41.64 7.14 21.32
N LEU A 181 40.65 7.84 21.88
CA LEU A 181 40.84 8.76 23.02
C LEU A 181 41.30 8.03 24.29
N ALA A 182 40.74 6.85 24.57
CA ALA A 182 41.16 6.03 25.71
C ALA A 182 42.61 5.56 25.56
N ILE A 183 42.99 5.08 24.37
CA ILE A 183 44.36 4.69 24.03
C ILE A 183 45.30 5.88 24.20
N ALA A 184 44.99 7.03 23.61
CA ALA A 184 45.83 8.23 23.72
C ALA A 184 46.00 8.72 25.17
N PHE A 185 44.99 8.57 26.02
CA PHE A 185 45.07 8.94 27.43
C PHE A 185 45.93 7.96 28.25
N PHE A 186 45.88 6.66 27.93
CA PHE A 186 46.75 5.65 28.55
C PHE A 186 48.22 5.80 28.14
N PHE A 187 48.51 6.12 26.87
CA PHE A 187 49.88 6.29 26.37
C PHE A 187 50.53 7.65 26.70
N ARG A 188 49.77 8.62 27.23
CA ARG A 188 50.31 9.93 27.64
C ARG A 188 50.76 9.95 29.11
N LYS A 189 50.64 8.83 29.83
CA LYS A 189 50.92 8.72 31.27
C LYS A 189 52.25 8.02 31.60
N GLU A 190 53.13 7.85 30.62
CA GLU A 190 54.56 7.48 30.78
C GLU A 190 55.45 8.66 30.39
#